data_AF-A0A133LDS7-F1
#
_entry.id   AF-A0A133LDS7-F1
#
_cell.length_a   1.000
_cell.length_b   1.000
_cell.length_c   1.000
_cell.angle_alpha   90.00
_cell.angle_beta   90.00
_cell.angle_gamma   90.00
#
_symmetry.space_group_name_H-M   'P 1'
#
loop_
_entity.id
_entity.type
_entity.pdbx_description
1 polymer ?
#
loop_
_entity_poly.entity_id
_entity_poly.type
_entity_poly.pdbx_seq_one_letter_code
_entity_poly.pdbx_strand_id
1 'polypeptide(L)'
;MPDFNGDAIAQYMRTDFITLPDHLSVNGAREYFVSQLTTDDIPGQVFVVAGKALRGVLSIKRLLQEKDTSLNINHLTDSCLFHVKPDDERAQVVAELAEREVDLVAVVERGELVGCLMEKEIAHLQEDDVTEDVQLQGATLPLEKPYLEISPWTLWKKRSVWLLLLFVAEAYTSSVLQHFEEALESAIALAFFIPLLIGTGGNSGTQITSTLVRSMALGEVRLRDMGRVIRKEVSTSLLIALTLGLAGCLRAWMMGIGMEITLIVSLTLVCITLWSAVVSSVIPMVLKRIGIDPAVVSAPFIATLIDGTGLIIYFKIAQHFLGLN
;
A
#
# COMPACT_ATOMS: atom_id res chain seq x y z
N MET A 1 -18.65 21.43 14.24
CA MET A 1 -18.41 20.34 13.27
C MET A 1 -18.03 19.11 14.07
N PRO A 2 -18.59 17.92 13.80
CA PRO A 2 -18.11 16.71 14.42
C PRO A 2 -16.65 16.50 14.00
N ASP A 3 -15.79 16.09 14.94
CA ASP A 3 -14.42 15.67 14.66
C ASP A 3 -14.46 14.44 13.75
N PHE A 4 -14.32 14.67 12.44
CA PHE A 4 -14.13 13.59 11.49
C PHE A 4 -12.70 13.08 11.64
N ASN A 5 -12.56 11.76 11.85
CA ASN A 5 -11.28 11.07 11.82
C ASN A 5 -10.56 11.40 10.50
N GLY A 6 -9.22 11.48 10.52
CA GLY A 6 -8.39 11.90 9.37
C GLY A 6 -8.71 11.20 8.05
N ASP A 7 -9.25 9.98 8.13
CA ASP A 7 -9.45 9.08 7.00
C ASP A 7 -10.88 9.04 6.47
N ALA A 8 -11.78 9.92 6.94
CA ALA A 8 -13.18 9.91 6.53
C ALA A 8 -13.39 10.64 5.19
N ILE A 9 -14.25 10.10 4.32
CA ILE A 9 -14.62 10.72 3.03
C ILE A 9 -15.17 12.14 3.19
N ALA A 10 -15.79 12.44 4.33
CA ALA A 10 -16.29 13.78 4.66
C ALA A 10 -15.23 14.90 4.50
N GLN A 11 -13.94 14.60 4.63
CA GLN A 11 -12.86 15.59 4.47
C GLN A 11 -12.56 15.93 3.00
N TYR A 12 -12.85 15.00 2.10
CA TYR A 12 -12.59 15.12 0.67
C TYR A 12 -13.82 15.55 -0.13
N MET A 13 -15.02 15.37 0.42
CA MET A 13 -16.26 15.66 -0.31
C MET A 13 -16.47 17.15 -0.54
N ARG A 14 -17.01 17.50 -1.71
CA ARG A 14 -17.56 18.82 -1.99
C ARG A 14 -19.05 18.85 -1.74
N THR A 15 -19.51 19.98 -1.20
CA THR A 15 -20.93 20.30 -0.99
C THR A 15 -21.47 21.27 -2.04
N ASP A 16 -20.58 21.88 -2.82
CA ASP A 16 -20.91 22.80 -3.91
C ASP A 16 -20.87 22.05 -5.25
N PHE A 17 -22.04 21.59 -5.68
CA PHE A 17 -22.25 20.85 -6.93
C PHE A 17 -23.68 21.07 -7.47
N ILE A 18 -23.84 20.92 -8.78
CA ILE A 18 -25.12 21.13 -9.45
C ILE A 18 -25.97 19.85 -9.40
N THR A 19 -27.24 19.99 -9.04
CA THR A 19 -28.24 18.91 -9.07
C THR A 19 -29.41 19.28 -9.96
N LEU A 20 -30.07 18.28 -10.55
CA LEU A 20 -31.27 18.46 -11.35
C LEU A 20 -32.47 17.75 -10.71
N PRO A 21 -33.60 18.43 -10.50
CA PRO A 21 -34.83 17.78 -10.04
C PRO A 21 -35.37 16.78 -11.07
N ASP A 22 -35.72 15.58 -10.61
CA ASP A 22 -36.18 14.44 -11.42
C ASP A 22 -37.44 14.71 -12.28
N HIS A 23 -38.31 15.63 -11.84
CA HIS A 23 -39.54 15.97 -12.53
C HIS A 23 -39.37 16.91 -13.74
N LEU A 24 -38.17 17.45 -13.96
CA LEU A 24 -37.95 18.39 -15.07
C LEU A 24 -38.00 17.70 -16.44
N SER A 25 -38.47 18.45 -17.44
CA SER A 25 -38.27 18.11 -18.85
C SER A 25 -36.85 18.45 -19.28
N VAL A 26 -36.40 17.91 -20.42
CA VAL A 26 -35.10 18.25 -21.01
C VAL A 26 -34.94 19.76 -21.20
N ASN A 27 -35.98 20.48 -21.64
CA ASN A 27 -35.90 21.95 -21.74
C ASN A 27 -35.69 22.61 -20.38
N GLY A 28 -36.52 22.25 -19.40
CA GLY A 28 -36.45 22.84 -18.06
C GLY A 28 -35.12 22.52 -17.37
N ALA A 29 -34.61 21.31 -17.55
CA ALA A 29 -33.31 20.90 -17.01
C ALA A 29 -32.14 21.65 -17.64
N ARG A 30 -32.19 21.96 -18.94
CA ARG A 30 -31.17 22.81 -19.60
C ARG A 30 -31.18 24.23 -19.07
N GLU A 31 -32.35 24.85 -19.01
CA GLU A 31 -32.51 26.21 -18.47
C GLU A 31 -32.07 26.28 -17.01
N TYR A 32 -32.50 25.31 -16.20
CA TYR A 32 -32.11 25.19 -14.80
C TYR A 32 -30.59 25.00 -14.66
N PHE A 33 -29.99 24.08 -15.42
CA PHE A 33 -28.55 23.84 -15.41
C PHE A 33 -27.78 25.12 -15.73
N VAL A 34 -28.15 25.81 -16.82
CA VAL A 34 -27.50 27.08 -17.22
C VAL A 34 -27.64 28.16 -16.15
N SER A 35 -28.79 28.23 -15.47
CA SER A 35 -28.99 29.20 -14.37
C SER A 35 -28.12 28.96 -13.14
N GLN A 36 -27.62 27.73 -12.95
CA GLN A 36 -26.76 27.32 -11.83
C GLN A 36 -25.27 27.42 -12.18
N LEU A 37 -24.90 27.65 -13.44
CA LEU A 37 -23.50 27.82 -13.83
C LEU A 37 -22.99 29.17 -13.32
N THR A 38 -22.14 29.11 -12.30
CA THR A 38 -21.47 30.28 -11.71
C THR A 38 -20.02 30.43 -12.15
N THR A 39 -19.44 29.39 -12.74
CA THR A 39 -18.03 29.28 -13.14
C THR A 39 -17.89 28.81 -14.57
N ASP A 40 -16.72 29.04 -15.17
CA ASP A 40 -16.39 28.55 -16.52
C ASP A 40 -16.17 27.03 -16.57
N ASP A 41 -16.05 26.36 -15.41
CA ASP A 41 -15.94 24.91 -15.30
C ASP A 41 -17.33 24.26 -15.41
N ILE A 42 -17.58 23.58 -16.54
CA ILE A 42 -18.86 22.90 -16.81
C ILE A 42 -18.70 21.41 -16.47
N PRO A 43 -19.44 20.89 -15.49
CA PRO A 43 -19.32 19.49 -15.10
C PRO A 43 -19.78 18.57 -16.24
N GLY A 44 -19.06 17.46 -16.47
CA GLY A 44 -19.43 16.47 -17.48
C GLY A 44 -20.70 15.67 -17.12
N GLN A 45 -20.99 15.56 -15.82
CA GLN A 45 -22.12 14.82 -15.26
C GLN A 45 -22.70 15.58 -14.05
N VAL A 46 -24.01 15.41 -13.81
CA VAL A 46 -24.71 16.00 -12.65
C VAL A 46 -25.62 14.96 -11.99
N PHE A 47 -25.91 15.14 -10.71
CA PHE A 47 -26.84 14.26 -10.00
C PHE A 47 -28.28 14.65 -10.26
N VAL A 48 -29.14 13.64 -10.40
CA VAL A 48 -30.59 13.79 -10.46
C VAL A 48 -31.17 13.44 -9.11
N VAL A 49 -32.02 14.32 -8.57
CA VAL A 49 -32.53 14.21 -7.20
C VAL A 49 -34.05 14.38 -7.14
N ALA A 50 -34.67 13.68 -6.20
CA ALA A 50 -36.05 13.88 -5.79
C ALA A 50 -36.06 14.59 -4.42
N GLY A 51 -36.11 15.91 -4.42
CA GLY A 51 -35.81 16.70 -3.22
C GLY A 51 -34.33 16.58 -2.86
N LYS A 52 -34.01 15.77 -1.84
CA LYS A 52 -32.62 15.44 -1.47
C LYS A 52 -32.22 14.00 -1.79
N ALA A 53 -33.18 13.16 -2.17
CA ALA A 53 -32.90 11.76 -2.42
C ALA A 53 -32.21 11.58 -3.77
N LEU A 54 -31.07 10.88 -3.77
CA LEU A 54 -30.33 10.57 -5.01
C LEU A 54 -31.14 9.60 -5.88
N ARG A 55 -31.38 9.97 -7.14
CA ARG A 55 -32.03 9.11 -8.15
C ARG A 55 -31.05 8.53 -9.14
N GLY A 56 -30.03 9.29 -9.52
CA GLY A 56 -29.02 8.83 -10.46
C GLY A 56 -28.10 9.94 -10.93
N VAL A 57 -27.41 9.69 -12.03
CA VAL A 57 -26.47 10.61 -12.66
C VAL A 57 -26.89 10.85 -14.10
N LEU A 58 -26.76 12.08 -14.58
CA LEU A 58 -27.07 12.48 -15.94
C LEU A 58 -25.85 13.13 -16.59
N SER A 59 -25.42 12.59 -17.73
CA SER A 59 -24.40 13.22 -18.55
C SER A 59 -24.93 14.53 -19.16
N ILE A 60 -24.20 15.63 -18.97
CA ILE A 60 -24.53 16.92 -19.56
C ILE A 60 -24.46 16.86 -21.08
N LYS A 61 -23.52 16.10 -21.63
CA LYS A 61 -23.46 15.84 -23.08
C LYS A 61 -24.75 15.20 -23.60
N ARG A 62 -25.29 14.19 -22.89
CA ARG A 62 -26.55 13.53 -23.24
C ARG A 62 -27.73 14.49 -23.13
N LEU A 63 -27.79 15.27 -22.04
CA LEU A 63 -28.83 16.28 -21.84
C LEU A 63 -28.83 17.33 -22.95
N LEU A 64 -27.66 17.78 -23.42
CA LEU A 64 -27.54 18.80 -24.49
C LEU A 64 -27.78 18.23 -25.89
N GLN A 65 -27.51 16.94 -26.11
CA GLN A 65 -27.70 16.28 -27.41
C GLN A 65 -29.14 15.79 -27.66
N GLU A 66 -29.94 15.64 -26.61
CA GLU A 66 -31.33 15.18 -26.73
C GLU A 66 -32.18 16.14 -27.59
N LYS A 67 -32.99 15.59 -28.50
CA LYS A 67 -33.81 16.39 -29.41
C LYS A 67 -35.22 16.60 -28.88
N ASP A 68 -35.75 15.62 -28.14
CA ASP A 68 -37.06 15.76 -27.52
C ASP A 68 -36.96 16.60 -26.25
N THR A 69 -37.31 17.87 -26.38
CA THR A 69 -37.25 18.84 -25.28
C THR A 69 -38.36 18.63 -24.23
N SER A 70 -39.40 17.87 -24.57
CA SER A 70 -40.53 17.57 -23.70
C SER A 70 -40.33 16.31 -22.85
N LEU A 71 -39.38 15.45 -23.24
CA LEU A 71 -39.02 14.24 -22.52
C LEU A 71 -38.59 14.56 -21.08
N ASN A 72 -39.03 13.75 -20.12
CA ASN A 72 -38.60 13.87 -18.72
C ASN A 72 -37.16 13.33 -18.54
N ILE A 73 -36.34 14.03 -17.76
CA ILE A 73 -34.92 13.69 -17.60
C ILE A 73 -34.66 12.32 -16.94
N ASN A 74 -35.64 11.74 -16.23
CA ASN A 74 -35.51 10.39 -15.68
C ASN A 74 -35.24 9.33 -16.75
N HIS A 75 -35.71 9.54 -17.99
CA HIS A 75 -35.42 8.63 -19.10
C HIS A 75 -33.97 8.70 -19.60
N LEU A 76 -33.27 9.79 -19.27
CA LEU A 76 -31.86 10.00 -19.63
C LEU A 76 -30.92 9.70 -18.46
N THR A 77 -31.46 9.52 -17.27
CA THR A 77 -30.71 9.34 -16.03
C THR A 77 -30.22 7.91 -15.92
N ASP A 78 -28.93 7.75 -15.69
CA ASP A 78 -28.31 6.46 -15.43
C ASP A 78 -28.30 6.18 -13.92
N SER A 79 -28.43 4.91 -13.53
CA SER A 79 -28.50 4.52 -12.11
C SER A 79 -27.15 4.74 -11.41
N CYS A 80 -27.16 5.39 -10.26
CA CYS A 80 -25.96 5.56 -9.42
C CYS A 80 -25.76 4.31 -8.55
N LEU A 81 -25.20 3.25 -9.14
CA LEU A 81 -24.98 1.96 -8.45
C LEU A 81 -23.87 2.01 -7.40
N PHE A 82 -22.95 2.97 -7.52
CA PHE A 82 -21.86 3.17 -6.58
C PHE A 82 -22.00 4.53 -5.91
N HIS A 83 -22.13 4.51 -4.59
CA HIS A 83 -22.16 5.68 -3.72
C HIS A 83 -21.41 5.33 -2.44
N VAL A 84 -20.87 6.34 -1.79
CA VAL A 84 -20.11 6.22 -0.54
C VAL A 84 -20.82 7.00 0.55
N LYS A 85 -20.47 6.74 1.81
CA LYS A 85 -20.96 7.49 2.95
C LYS A 85 -19.89 8.45 3.48
N PRO A 86 -20.27 9.51 4.21
CA PRO A 86 -19.30 10.43 4.80
C PRO A 86 -18.32 9.76 5.77
N ASP A 87 -18.74 8.67 6.42
CA ASP A 87 -18.00 7.91 7.43
C ASP A 87 -17.25 6.69 6.87
N ASP A 88 -17.33 6.43 5.56
CA ASP A 88 -16.54 5.37 4.94
C ASP A 88 -15.05 5.69 5.05
N GLU A 89 -14.24 4.64 5.22
CA GLU A 89 -12.78 4.75 5.28
C GLU A 89 -12.20 5.02 3.89
N ARG A 90 -11.31 6.01 3.80
CA ARG A 90 -10.65 6.42 2.56
C ARG A 90 -10.02 5.25 1.81
N ALA A 91 -9.23 4.40 2.49
CA ALA A 91 -8.54 3.26 1.86
C ALA A 91 -9.52 2.27 1.21
N GLN A 92 -10.68 2.03 1.83
CA GLN A 92 -11.73 1.18 1.25
C GLN A 92 -12.29 1.80 -0.03
N VAL A 93 -12.57 3.10 0.01
CA VAL A 93 -13.13 3.82 -1.15
C VAL A 93 -12.12 3.91 -2.29
N VAL A 94 -10.83 4.14 -2.02
CA VAL A 94 -9.75 4.08 -3.04
C VAL A 94 -9.73 2.72 -3.75
N ALA A 95 -9.79 1.63 -3.00
CA ALA A 95 -9.77 0.30 -3.57
C ALA A 95 -10.98 0.04 -4.48
N GLU A 96 -12.17 0.51 -4.10
CA GLU A 96 -13.36 0.41 -4.95
C GLU A 96 -13.30 1.33 -6.18
N LEU A 97 -12.70 2.51 -6.04
CA LEU A 97 -12.45 3.44 -7.15
C LEU A 97 -11.42 2.87 -8.13
N ALA A 98 -10.39 2.17 -7.67
CA ALA A 98 -9.39 1.56 -8.55
C ALA A 98 -9.99 0.46 -9.46
N GLU A 99 -11.04 -0.22 -9.00
CA GLU A 99 -11.75 -1.22 -9.80
C GLU A 99 -12.81 -0.60 -10.74
N ARG A 100 -13.07 0.72 -10.66
CA ARG A 100 -14.17 1.41 -11.36
C ARG A 100 -13.69 2.67 -12.08
N GLU A 101 -13.97 2.77 -13.37
CA GLU A 101 -13.78 4.03 -14.11
C GLU A 101 -14.95 5.00 -13.84
N VAL A 102 -14.89 5.73 -12.72
CA VAL A 102 -15.91 6.72 -12.33
C VAL A 102 -15.29 8.10 -12.09
N ASP A 103 -15.86 9.11 -12.73
CA ASP A 103 -15.41 10.51 -12.62
C ASP A 103 -16.23 11.33 -11.60
N LEU A 104 -17.32 10.74 -11.10
CA LEU A 104 -18.26 11.37 -10.18
C LEU A 104 -18.85 10.31 -9.25
N VAL A 105 -18.68 10.51 -7.95
CA VAL A 105 -19.24 9.63 -6.91
C VAL A 105 -20.10 10.42 -5.96
N ALA A 106 -21.31 9.91 -5.72
CA ALA A 106 -22.23 10.49 -4.76
C ALA A 106 -21.83 10.11 -3.33
N VAL A 107 -21.82 11.10 -2.44
CA VAL A 107 -21.75 10.88 -0.99
C VAL A 107 -23.16 10.97 -0.43
N VAL A 108 -23.65 9.85 0.12
CA VAL A 108 -25.04 9.68 0.54
C VAL A 108 -25.11 9.35 2.03
N GLU A 109 -25.91 10.09 2.77
CA GLU A 109 -26.21 9.80 4.17
C GLU A 109 -27.72 9.66 4.35
N ARG A 110 -28.17 8.53 4.91
CA ARG A 110 -29.60 8.22 5.13
C ARG A 110 -30.48 8.36 3.88
N GLY A 111 -29.90 8.09 2.70
CA GLY A 111 -30.59 8.19 1.41
C GLY A 111 -30.63 9.61 0.81
N GLU A 112 -30.05 10.60 1.48
CA GLU A 112 -29.91 11.96 0.98
C GLU A 112 -28.51 12.19 0.40
N LEU A 113 -28.44 12.87 -0.74
CA LEU A 113 -27.18 13.34 -1.31
C LEU A 113 -26.64 14.50 -0.47
N VAL A 114 -25.53 14.27 0.23
CA VAL A 114 -24.91 15.25 1.14
C VAL A 114 -23.62 15.85 0.60
N GLY A 115 -23.02 15.20 -0.39
CA GLY A 115 -21.75 15.61 -0.99
C GLY A 115 -21.47 14.84 -2.28
N CYS A 116 -20.36 15.19 -2.92
CA CYS A 116 -19.82 14.42 -4.03
C CYS A 116 -18.29 14.42 -4.04
N LEU A 117 -17.72 13.41 -4.68
CA LEU A 117 -16.32 13.36 -5.09
C LEU A 117 -16.29 13.49 -6.61
N MET A 118 -15.73 14.58 -7.12
CA MET A 118 -15.47 14.73 -8.56
C MET A 118 -14.04 14.30 -8.85
N GLU A 119 -13.65 14.26 -10.13
CA GLU A 119 -12.32 13.87 -10.60
C GLU A 119 -11.17 14.45 -9.77
N LYS A 120 -11.21 15.75 -9.43
CA LYS A 120 -10.17 16.41 -8.62
C LYS A 120 -10.12 15.88 -7.19
N GLU A 121 -11.28 15.72 -6.54
CA GLU A 121 -11.34 15.19 -5.18
C GLU A 121 -10.95 13.71 -5.15
N ILE A 122 -11.34 12.92 -6.16
CA ILE A 122 -10.92 11.52 -6.33
C ILE A 122 -9.39 11.46 -6.48
N ALA A 123 -8.80 12.31 -7.33
CA ALA A 123 -7.36 12.36 -7.53
C ALA A 123 -6.60 12.73 -6.25
N HIS A 124 -7.06 13.75 -5.52
CA HIS A 124 -6.47 14.14 -4.23
C HIS A 124 -6.58 13.02 -3.20
N LEU A 125 -7.73 12.37 -3.13
CA LEU A 125 -7.99 11.27 -2.22
C LEU A 125 -7.05 10.08 -2.51
N GLN A 126 -6.82 9.75 -3.78
CA GLN A 126 -5.87 8.72 -4.20
C GLN A 126 -4.41 9.13 -3.92
N GLU A 127 -4.04 10.39 -4.13
CA GLU A 127 -2.70 10.90 -3.88
C GLU A 127 -2.34 10.83 -2.39
N ASP A 128 -3.26 11.23 -1.51
CA ASP A 128 -3.05 11.16 -0.07
C ASP A 128 -2.93 9.71 0.42
N ASP A 129 -3.70 8.78 -0.17
CA ASP A 129 -3.68 7.35 0.21
C ASP A 129 -2.34 6.71 -0.14
N VAL A 130 -1.87 6.95 -1.36
CA VAL A 130 -0.53 6.52 -1.80
C VAL A 130 0.56 7.14 -0.94
N THR A 131 0.42 8.40 -0.56
CA THR A 131 1.41 9.11 0.26
C THR A 131 1.50 8.54 1.67
N GLU A 132 0.36 8.22 2.27
CA GLU A 132 0.29 7.58 3.58
C GLU A 132 0.92 6.19 3.58
N ASP A 133 0.55 5.34 2.61
CA ASP A 133 1.11 3.99 2.45
C ASP A 133 2.64 4.03 2.35
N VAL A 134 3.18 4.95 1.55
CA VAL A 134 4.63 5.12 1.39
C VAL A 134 5.30 5.53 2.71
N GLN A 135 4.68 6.40 3.49
CA GLN A 135 5.22 6.85 4.77
C GLN A 135 5.21 5.73 5.82
N LEU A 136 4.12 4.97 5.90
CA LEU A 136 3.98 3.82 6.79
C LEU A 136 4.98 2.71 6.44
N GLN A 137 5.13 2.38 5.15
CA GLN A 137 6.14 1.42 4.69
C GLN A 137 7.57 1.85 5.06
N GLY A 138 7.83 3.15 5.09
CA GLY A 138 9.09 3.74 5.53
C GLY A 138 9.27 3.86 7.06
N ALA A 139 8.43 3.19 7.86
CA ALA A 139 8.46 3.23 9.33
C ALA A 139 8.31 4.65 9.89
N THR A 140 7.46 5.47 9.26
CA THR A 140 7.16 6.84 9.69
C THR A 140 5.65 7.01 9.81
N LEU A 141 5.18 7.67 10.88
CA LEU A 141 3.78 8.04 10.99
C LEU A 141 3.40 9.13 9.97
N PRO A 142 2.18 9.13 9.41
CA PRO A 142 1.78 10.07 8.38
C PRO A 142 1.94 11.54 8.79
N LEU A 143 2.39 12.35 7.83
CA LEU A 143 2.58 13.79 7.98
C LEU A 143 1.28 14.54 7.67
N GLU A 144 0.93 15.50 8.53
CA GLU A 144 -0.28 16.33 8.38
C GLU A 144 -0.06 17.54 7.45
N LYS A 145 1.19 17.81 7.06
CA LYS A 145 1.60 18.98 6.27
C LYS A 145 2.73 18.62 5.31
N PRO A 146 2.97 19.43 4.26
CA PRO A 146 4.12 19.27 3.38
C PRO A 146 5.44 19.18 4.16
N TYR A 147 6.35 18.33 3.71
CA TYR A 147 7.58 17.97 4.44
C TYR A 147 8.40 19.18 4.92
N LEU A 148 8.55 20.22 4.09
CA LEU A 148 9.34 21.41 4.41
C LEU A 148 8.68 22.34 5.44
N GLU A 149 7.37 22.18 5.68
CA GLU A 149 6.63 22.93 6.69
C GLU A 149 6.64 22.23 8.06
N ILE A 150 7.01 20.96 8.09
CA ILE A 150 7.07 20.16 9.31
C ILE A 150 8.34 20.52 10.07
N SER A 151 8.20 20.86 11.36
CA SER A 151 9.34 21.12 12.22
C SER A 151 10.18 19.85 12.47
N PRO A 152 11.51 19.95 12.68
CA PRO A 152 12.34 18.80 13.06
C PRO A 152 11.84 18.07 14.31
N TRP A 153 11.22 18.79 15.25
CA TRP A 153 10.63 18.21 16.46
C TRP A 153 9.44 17.30 16.15
N THR A 154 8.59 17.69 15.20
CA THR A 154 7.47 16.87 14.75
C THR A 154 7.95 15.61 14.04
N LEU A 155 8.93 15.73 13.14
CA LEU A 155 9.54 14.57 12.47
C LEU A 155 10.18 13.60 13.48
N TRP A 156 10.91 14.13 14.46
CA TRP A 156 11.50 13.32 15.53
C TRP A 156 10.42 12.51 16.26
N LYS A 157 9.31 13.12 16.67
CA LYS A 157 8.20 12.40 17.32
C LYS A 157 7.59 11.32 16.43
N LYS A 158 7.34 11.63 15.15
CA LYS A 158 6.68 10.73 14.19
C LYS A 158 7.56 9.52 13.81
N ARG A 159 8.89 9.63 13.94
CA ARG A 159 9.87 8.55 13.64
C ARG A 159 10.36 7.81 14.88
N SER A 160 10.53 8.49 16.01
CA SER A 160 11.23 7.91 17.18
C SER A 160 10.53 6.69 17.75
N VAL A 161 9.19 6.67 17.78
CA VAL A 161 8.44 5.51 18.27
C VAL A 161 8.76 4.27 17.44
N TRP A 162 8.70 4.39 16.11
CA TRP A 162 9.02 3.30 15.19
C TRP A 162 10.50 2.91 15.25
N LEU A 163 11.42 3.87 15.25
CA LEU A 163 12.86 3.58 15.35
C LEU A 163 13.23 2.90 16.67
N LEU A 164 12.60 3.26 17.78
CA LEU A 164 12.81 2.59 19.07
C LEU A 164 12.25 1.17 19.06
N LEU A 165 11.09 0.94 18.45
CA LEU A 165 10.54 -0.41 18.27
C LEU A 165 11.46 -1.27 17.40
N LEU A 166 11.95 -0.72 16.28
CA LEU A 166 12.91 -1.40 15.40
C LEU A 166 14.23 -1.67 16.12
N PHE A 167 14.74 -0.74 16.92
CA PHE A 167 15.95 -0.95 17.72
C PHE A 167 15.80 -2.12 18.71
N VAL A 168 14.65 -2.22 19.39
CA VAL A 168 14.36 -3.36 20.27
C VAL A 168 14.25 -4.66 19.47
N ALA A 169 13.62 -4.62 18.29
CA ALA A 169 13.56 -5.76 17.39
C ALA A 169 14.95 -6.15 16.88
N GLU A 170 15.84 -5.20 16.59
CA GLU A 170 17.22 -5.44 16.14
C GLU A 170 18.08 -6.05 17.25
N ALA A 171 17.82 -5.76 18.52
CA ALA A 171 18.50 -6.40 19.65
C ALA A 171 18.36 -7.93 19.65
N TYR A 172 17.30 -8.47 19.02
CA TYR A 172 17.17 -9.90 18.76
C TYR A 172 18.35 -10.45 17.94
N THR A 173 18.79 -9.74 16.90
CA THR A 173 19.92 -10.18 16.04
C THR A 173 21.22 -10.28 16.84
N SER A 174 21.45 -9.37 17.80
CA SER A 174 22.59 -9.44 18.71
C SER A 174 22.53 -10.70 19.60
N SER A 175 21.35 -11.07 20.07
CA SER A 175 21.14 -12.29 20.86
C SER A 175 21.42 -13.55 20.03
N VAL A 176 21.04 -13.54 18.74
CA VAL A 176 21.39 -14.62 17.80
C VAL A 176 22.90 -14.73 17.62
N LEU A 177 23.61 -13.61 17.45
CA LEU A 177 25.08 -13.63 17.33
C LEU A 177 25.76 -14.18 18.58
N GLN A 178 25.31 -13.77 19.77
CA GLN A 178 25.84 -14.30 21.04
C GLN A 178 25.61 -15.80 21.17
N HIS A 179 24.45 -16.31 20.72
CA HIS A 179 24.17 -17.74 20.75
C HIS A 179 25.11 -18.56 19.85
N PHE A 180 25.62 -17.99 18.77
CA PHE A 180 26.53 -18.65 17.82
C PHE A 180 27.99 -18.18 17.95
N GLU A 181 28.39 -17.68 19.11
CA GLU A 181 29.76 -17.21 19.38
C GLU A 181 30.81 -18.30 19.11
N GLU A 182 30.57 -19.55 19.52
CA GLU A 182 31.48 -20.67 19.27
C GLU A 182 31.74 -20.91 17.76
N ALA A 183 30.72 -20.71 16.92
CA ALA A 183 30.88 -20.82 15.47
C ALA A 183 31.75 -19.68 14.93
N LEU A 184 31.61 -18.47 15.46
CA LEU A 184 32.44 -17.32 15.09
C LEU A 184 33.90 -17.50 15.54
N GLU A 185 34.12 -18.05 16.73
CA GLU A 185 35.47 -18.35 17.22
C GLU A 185 36.17 -19.39 16.35
N SER A 186 35.44 -20.41 15.89
CA SER A 186 35.99 -21.44 15.00
C SER A 186 36.42 -20.88 13.64
N ALA A 187 35.70 -19.86 13.14
CA ALA A 187 35.92 -19.27 11.83
C ALA A 187 35.57 -17.77 11.83
N ILE A 188 36.53 -16.94 12.25
CA ILE A 188 36.39 -15.47 12.28
C ILE A 188 35.97 -14.91 10.91
N ALA A 189 36.37 -15.56 9.83
CA ALA A 189 36.00 -15.23 8.46
C ALA A 189 34.48 -15.15 8.24
N LEU A 190 33.67 -15.89 9.00
CA LEU A 190 32.21 -15.86 8.92
C LEU A 190 31.66 -14.46 9.25
N ALA A 191 32.28 -13.75 10.21
CA ALA A 191 31.86 -12.43 10.63
C ALA A 191 31.87 -11.41 9.49
N PHE A 192 32.81 -11.54 8.55
CA PHE A 192 32.96 -10.61 7.43
C PHE A 192 31.81 -10.69 6.42
N PHE A 193 31.05 -11.79 6.41
CA PHE A 193 29.91 -11.97 5.52
C PHE A 193 28.57 -11.62 6.16
N ILE A 194 28.52 -11.42 7.47
CA ILE A 194 27.28 -11.03 8.18
C ILE A 194 26.62 -9.80 7.53
N PRO A 195 27.31 -8.67 7.29
CA PRO A 195 26.65 -7.49 6.71
C PRO A 195 26.11 -7.75 5.30
N LEU A 196 26.80 -8.59 4.53
CA LEU A 196 26.39 -8.96 3.18
C LEU A 196 25.12 -9.83 3.20
N LEU A 197 25.06 -10.82 4.09
CA LEU A 197 23.94 -11.76 4.21
C LEU A 197 22.66 -11.07 4.70
N ILE A 198 22.78 -10.30 5.79
CA ILE A 198 21.69 -9.48 6.36
C ILE A 198 21.21 -8.49 5.32
N GLY A 199 22.13 -7.70 4.73
CA GLY A 199 21.78 -6.71 3.71
C GLY A 199 21.06 -7.31 2.50
N THR A 200 21.48 -8.48 2.02
CA THR A 200 20.78 -9.18 0.94
C THR A 200 19.38 -9.64 1.34
N GLY A 201 19.22 -10.26 2.50
CA GLY A 201 17.92 -10.72 3.00
C GLY A 201 16.92 -9.58 3.16
N GLY A 202 17.32 -8.51 3.85
CA GLY A 202 16.50 -7.33 4.10
C GLY A 202 16.14 -6.54 2.83
N ASN A 203 17.08 -6.36 1.90
CA ASN A 203 16.80 -5.69 0.62
C ASN A 203 15.82 -6.47 -0.24
N SER A 204 16.01 -7.79 -0.37
CA SER A 204 15.06 -8.66 -1.08
C SER A 204 13.68 -8.61 -0.43
N GLY A 205 13.62 -8.62 0.90
CA GLY A 205 12.36 -8.63 1.63
C GLY A 205 11.60 -7.33 1.51
N THR A 206 12.31 -6.20 1.53
CA THR A 206 11.75 -4.86 1.33
C THR A 206 11.15 -4.71 -0.07
N GLN A 207 11.82 -5.21 -1.11
CA GLN A 207 11.30 -5.17 -2.49
C GLN A 207 9.99 -5.95 -2.62
N ILE A 208 9.95 -7.16 -2.06
CA ILE A 208 8.76 -8.02 -2.11
C ILE A 208 7.63 -7.41 -1.28
N THR A 209 7.93 -6.96 -0.07
CA THR A 209 6.92 -6.35 0.83
C THR A 209 6.32 -5.10 0.20
N SER A 210 7.13 -4.16 -0.30
CA SER A 210 6.62 -2.90 -0.85
C SER A 210 5.73 -3.11 -2.06
N THR A 211 6.14 -4.00 -2.97
CA THR A 211 5.33 -4.32 -4.17
C THR A 211 4.06 -5.09 -3.82
N LEU A 212 4.12 -6.03 -2.89
CA LEU A 212 2.97 -6.84 -2.48
C LEU A 212 1.95 -6.02 -1.70
N VAL A 213 2.38 -5.23 -0.71
CA VAL A 213 1.49 -4.36 0.08
C VAL A 213 0.76 -3.39 -0.84
N ARG A 214 1.47 -2.75 -1.78
CA ARG A 214 0.85 -1.87 -2.77
C ARG A 214 -0.17 -2.61 -3.65
N SER A 215 0.18 -3.79 -4.16
CA SER A 215 -0.75 -4.59 -4.96
C SER A 215 -1.98 -5.04 -4.15
N MET A 216 -1.84 -5.19 -2.83
CA MET A 216 -2.93 -5.51 -1.91
C MET A 216 -3.82 -4.30 -1.60
N ALA A 217 -3.25 -3.09 -1.54
CA ALA A 217 -3.98 -1.83 -1.35
C ALA A 217 -4.82 -1.51 -2.61
N LEU A 218 -4.25 -1.71 -3.79
CA LEU A 218 -4.94 -1.54 -5.09
C LEU A 218 -5.99 -2.63 -5.41
N GLY A 219 -6.19 -3.62 -4.53
CA GLY A 219 -7.14 -4.71 -4.75
C GLY A 219 -6.71 -5.79 -5.76
N GLU A 220 -5.54 -5.62 -6.42
CA GLU A 220 -4.96 -6.55 -7.40
C GLU A 220 -4.62 -7.91 -6.79
N VAL A 221 -4.19 -7.92 -5.51
CA VAL A 221 -3.86 -9.13 -4.75
C VAL A 221 -4.82 -9.32 -3.58
N ARG A 222 -5.51 -10.46 -3.55
CA ARG A 222 -6.46 -10.84 -2.49
C ARG A 222 -5.92 -12.01 -1.67
N LEU A 223 -6.47 -12.22 -0.48
CA LEU A 223 -6.04 -13.30 0.43
C LEU A 223 -6.10 -14.71 -0.20
N ARG A 224 -7.06 -14.93 -1.12
CA ARG A 224 -7.20 -16.18 -1.87
C ARG A 224 -6.01 -16.49 -2.79
N ASP A 225 -5.24 -15.46 -3.17
CA ASP A 225 -4.12 -15.58 -4.11
C ASP A 225 -2.81 -15.93 -3.41
N MET A 226 -2.80 -16.13 -2.08
CA MET A 226 -1.59 -16.38 -1.27
C MET A 226 -0.69 -17.48 -1.83
N GLY A 227 -1.25 -18.63 -2.20
CA GLY A 227 -0.45 -19.72 -2.78
C GLY A 227 0.16 -19.37 -4.14
N ARG A 228 -0.53 -18.54 -4.94
CA ARG A 228 -0.01 -18.07 -6.24
C ARG A 228 1.11 -17.05 -6.04
N VAL A 229 0.94 -16.14 -5.09
CA VAL A 229 1.95 -15.14 -4.70
C VAL A 229 3.22 -15.84 -4.21
N ILE A 230 3.11 -16.73 -3.22
CA ILE A 230 4.27 -17.46 -2.68
C ILE A 230 5.00 -18.22 -3.79
N ARG A 231 4.27 -18.94 -4.66
CA ARG A 231 4.88 -19.67 -5.77
C ARG A 231 5.61 -18.73 -6.72
N LYS A 232 5.01 -17.59 -7.07
CA LYS A 232 5.61 -16.58 -7.95
C LYS A 232 6.88 -16.03 -7.31
N GLU A 233 6.81 -15.54 -6.07
CA GLU A 233 7.94 -14.93 -5.37
C GLU A 233 9.08 -15.91 -5.09
N VAL A 234 8.78 -17.15 -4.69
CA VAL A 234 9.81 -18.19 -4.52
C VAL A 234 10.48 -18.52 -5.85
N SER A 235 9.72 -18.65 -6.94
CA SER A 235 10.29 -18.93 -8.26
C SER A 235 11.18 -17.79 -8.78
N THR A 236 10.75 -16.54 -8.61
CA THR A 236 11.55 -15.35 -8.95
C THR A 236 12.79 -15.28 -8.08
N SER A 237 12.64 -15.49 -6.77
CA SER A 237 13.72 -15.41 -5.79
C SER A 237 14.74 -16.53 -5.97
N LEU A 238 14.38 -17.68 -6.53
CA LEU A 238 15.34 -18.71 -6.90
C LEU A 238 16.31 -18.22 -7.99
N LEU A 239 15.80 -17.48 -8.99
CA LEU A 239 16.65 -16.91 -10.03
C LEU A 239 17.60 -15.86 -9.45
N ILE A 240 17.07 -14.97 -8.60
CA ILE A 240 17.85 -13.95 -7.90
C ILE A 240 18.90 -14.60 -6.98
N ALA A 241 18.50 -15.62 -6.23
CA ALA A 241 19.35 -16.39 -5.32
C ALA A 241 20.55 -17.01 -6.04
N LEU A 242 20.36 -17.57 -7.23
CA LEU A 242 21.45 -18.10 -8.04
C LEU A 242 22.42 -17.00 -8.47
N THR A 243 21.90 -15.85 -8.92
CA THR A 243 22.73 -14.69 -9.28
C THR A 243 23.53 -14.18 -8.09
N LEU A 244 22.90 -14.04 -6.92
CA LEU A 244 23.54 -13.55 -5.70
C LEU A 244 24.50 -14.58 -5.10
N GLY A 245 24.18 -15.87 -5.15
CA GLY A 245 25.08 -16.94 -4.73
C GLY A 245 26.38 -16.96 -5.54
N LEU A 246 26.29 -16.79 -6.87
CA LEU A 246 27.47 -16.65 -7.74
C LEU A 246 28.28 -15.39 -7.40
N ALA A 247 27.61 -14.26 -7.16
CA ALA A 247 28.26 -13.03 -6.75
C ALA A 247 28.95 -13.17 -5.38
N GLY A 248 28.33 -13.88 -4.44
CA GLY A 248 28.90 -14.21 -3.13
C GLY A 248 30.14 -15.10 -3.25
N CYS A 249 30.09 -16.11 -4.12
CA CYS A 249 31.25 -16.96 -4.42
C CYS A 249 32.42 -16.14 -4.97
N LEU A 250 32.15 -15.26 -5.93
CA LEU A 250 33.16 -14.36 -6.49
C LEU A 250 33.75 -13.43 -5.41
N ARG A 251 32.89 -12.86 -4.56
CA ARG A 251 33.30 -11.98 -3.48
C ARG A 251 34.21 -12.70 -2.48
N ALA A 252 33.85 -13.91 -2.07
CA ALA A 252 34.65 -14.73 -1.16
C ALA A 252 36.00 -15.10 -1.77
N TRP A 253 36.02 -15.49 -3.04
CA TRP A 253 37.25 -15.76 -3.78
C TRP A 253 38.18 -14.54 -3.83
N MET A 254 37.65 -13.33 -4.09
CA MET A 254 38.43 -12.09 -4.07
C MET A 254 39.05 -11.76 -2.70
N MET A 255 38.45 -12.25 -1.61
CA MET A 255 38.98 -12.08 -0.25
C MET A 255 40.03 -13.13 0.12
N GLY A 256 40.33 -14.09 -0.78
CA GLY A 256 41.23 -15.20 -0.48
C GLY A 256 40.66 -16.17 0.56
N ILE A 257 39.34 -16.22 0.71
CA ILE A 257 38.65 -17.07 1.68
C ILE A 257 38.66 -18.52 1.18
N GLY A 258 38.81 -19.48 2.08
CA GLY A 258 38.82 -20.91 1.74
C GLY A 258 37.53 -21.39 1.07
N MET A 259 37.62 -22.50 0.34
CA MET A 259 36.49 -23.09 -0.40
C MET A 259 35.30 -23.43 0.51
N GLU A 260 35.58 -23.91 1.73
CA GLU A 260 34.56 -24.27 2.71
C GLU A 260 33.67 -23.09 3.10
N ILE A 261 34.27 -21.98 3.56
CA ILE A 261 33.53 -20.76 3.89
C ILE A 261 32.84 -20.16 2.65
N THR A 262 33.47 -20.25 1.48
CA THR A 262 32.88 -19.80 0.21
C THR A 262 31.58 -20.56 -0.11
N LEU A 263 31.56 -21.87 0.09
CA LEU A 263 30.36 -22.70 -0.08
C LEU A 263 29.28 -22.37 0.97
N ILE A 264 29.68 -22.22 2.23
CA ILE A 264 28.77 -21.82 3.32
C ILE A 264 28.07 -20.50 2.96
N VAL A 265 28.82 -19.47 2.57
CA VAL A 265 28.27 -18.15 2.21
C VAL A 265 27.35 -18.24 0.99
N SER A 266 27.76 -18.94 -0.05
CA SER A 266 27.00 -19.04 -1.30
C SER A 266 25.67 -19.78 -1.10
N LEU A 267 25.69 -20.91 -0.36
CA LEU A 267 24.49 -21.66 -0.02
C LEU A 267 23.57 -20.86 0.90
N THR A 268 24.16 -20.14 1.86
CA THR A 268 23.40 -19.28 2.78
C THR A 268 22.69 -18.17 2.03
N LEU A 269 23.35 -17.50 1.08
CA LEU A 269 22.72 -16.47 0.25
C LEU A 269 21.49 -17.00 -0.48
N VAL A 270 21.56 -18.22 -1.02
CA VAL A 270 20.42 -18.86 -1.66
C VAL A 270 19.29 -19.08 -0.65
N CYS A 271 19.59 -19.66 0.50
CA CYS A 271 18.60 -19.98 1.53
C CYS A 271 17.94 -18.72 2.11
N ILE A 272 18.71 -17.69 2.44
CA ILE A 272 18.19 -16.42 2.98
C ILE A 272 17.33 -15.70 1.95
N THR A 273 17.71 -15.69 0.67
CA THR A 273 16.92 -15.03 -0.38
C THR A 273 15.56 -15.74 -0.56
N LEU A 274 15.55 -17.07 -0.58
CA LEU A 274 14.29 -17.85 -0.65
C LEU A 274 13.43 -17.65 0.61
N TRP A 275 14.06 -17.65 1.79
CA TRP A 275 13.39 -17.41 3.06
C TRP A 275 12.77 -16.01 3.13
N SER A 276 13.53 -15.00 2.71
CA SER A 276 13.08 -13.61 2.59
C SER A 276 11.81 -13.50 1.73
N ALA A 277 11.75 -14.24 0.62
CA ALA A 277 10.58 -14.28 -0.26
C ALA A 277 9.34 -14.86 0.41
N VAL A 278 9.50 -15.94 1.17
CA VAL A 278 8.40 -16.57 1.92
C VAL A 278 7.91 -15.63 3.00
N VAL A 279 8.80 -15.11 3.84
CA VAL A 279 8.44 -14.24 4.97
C VAL A 279 7.74 -12.97 4.49
N SER A 280 8.32 -12.30 3.49
CA SER A 280 7.80 -11.05 2.93
C SER A 280 6.48 -11.22 2.18
N SER A 281 6.21 -12.43 1.66
CA SER A 281 4.91 -12.74 1.04
C SER A 281 3.84 -13.07 2.06
N VAL A 282 4.21 -13.79 3.14
CA VAL A 282 3.25 -14.33 4.11
C VAL A 282 2.83 -13.28 5.13
N ILE A 283 3.76 -12.50 5.69
CA ILE A 283 3.47 -11.56 6.77
C ILE A 283 2.36 -10.56 6.38
N PRO A 284 2.46 -9.81 5.25
CA PRO A 284 1.42 -8.86 4.85
C PRO A 284 0.04 -9.51 4.71
N MET A 285 -0.02 -10.71 4.12
CA MET A 285 -1.29 -11.42 3.90
C MET A 285 -1.90 -11.94 5.21
N VAL A 286 -1.07 -12.39 6.15
CA VAL A 286 -1.52 -12.80 7.49
C VAL A 286 -2.07 -11.61 8.26
N LEU A 287 -1.40 -10.47 8.22
CA LEU A 287 -1.87 -9.23 8.86
C LEU A 287 -3.23 -8.80 8.33
N LYS A 288 -3.39 -8.76 6.99
CA LYS A 288 -4.69 -8.45 6.36
C LYS A 288 -5.78 -9.45 6.77
N ARG A 289 -5.43 -10.73 6.96
CA ARG A 289 -6.39 -11.75 7.40
C ARG A 289 -6.89 -11.54 8.84
N ILE A 290 -6.06 -10.97 9.72
CA ILE A 290 -6.43 -10.68 11.11
C ILE A 290 -6.97 -9.24 11.30
N GLY A 291 -7.16 -8.50 10.20
CA GLY A 291 -7.72 -7.14 10.22
C GLY A 291 -6.71 -6.04 10.56
N ILE A 292 -5.41 -6.33 10.47
CA ILE A 292 -4.36 -5.31 10.60
C ILE A 292 -3.97 -4.86 9.19
N ASP A 293 -3.93 -3.55 8.98
CA ASP A 293 -3.46 -2.96 7.74
C ASP A 293 -1.97 -3.34 7.49
N PRO A 294 -1.67 -4.04 6.38
CA PRO A 294 -0.29 -4.39 6.03
C PRO A 294 0.64 -3.20 5.83
N ALA A 295 0.13 -2.01 5.45
CA ALA A 295 0.96 -0.82 5.27
C ALA A 295 1.59 -0.36 6.58
N VAL A 296 0.88 -0.54 7.70
CA VAL A 296 1.34 -0.19 9.06
C VAL A 296 2.54 -1.04 9.49
N VAL A 297 2.64 -2.29 9.02
CA VAL A 297 3.83 -3.10 9.27
C VAL A 297 4.90 -2.73 8.27
N SER A 298 5.77 -1.83 8.73
CA SER A 298 6.83 -1.25 7.92
C SER A 298 7.75 -2.33 7.31
N ALA A 299 8.21 -2.08 6.08
CA ALA A 299 9.17 -2.97 5.43
C ALA A 299 10.47 -3.17 6.24
N PRO A 300 11.00 -2.16 6.95
CA PRO A 300 12.11 -2.34 7.90
C PRO A 300 11.85 -3.39 8.98
N PHE A 301 10.64 -3.48 9.54
CA PHE A 301 10.34 -4.49 10.56
C PHE A 301 10.44 -5.92 10.02
N ILE A 302 9.90 -6.15 8.82
CA ILE A 302 10.00 -7.45 8.14
C ILE A 302 11.47 -7.75 7.81
N ALA A 303 12.25 -6.76 7.38
CA ALA A 303 13.69 -6.91 7.16
C ALA A 303 14.42 -7.34 8.43
N THR A 304 14.17 -6.72 9.59
CA THR A 304 14.80 -7.12 10.87
C THR A 304 14.47 -8.57 11.25
N LEU A 305 13.25 -9.03 11.01
CA LEU A 305 12.88 -10.44 11.23
C LEU A 305 13.65 -11.39 10.30
N ILE A 306 13.79 -11.00 9.03
CA ILE A 306 14.58 -11.74 8.03
C ILE A 306 16.07 -11.75 8.42
N ASP A 307 16.58 -10.66 8.98
CA ASP A 307 17.98 -10.56 9.42
C ASP A 307 18.28 -11.56 10.55
N GLY A 308 17.45 -11.56 11.60
CA GLY A 308 17.65 -12.47 12.73
C GLY A 308 17.46 -13.94 12.34
N THR A 309 16.44 -14.25 11.55
CA THR A 309 16.21 -15.62 11.06
C THR A 309 17.26 -16.04 10.00
N GLY A 310 17.75 -15.10 9.21
CA GLY A 310 18.80 -15.30 8.22
C GLY A 310 20.14 -15.62 8.87
N LEU A 311 20.48 -14.94 9.98
CA LEU A 311 21.64 -15.30 10.80
C LEU A 311 21.53 -16.72 11.37
N ILE A 312 20.34 -17.12 11.84
CA ILE A 312 20.12 -18.51 12.30
C ILE A 312 20.39 -19.50 11.17
N ILE A 313 19.86 -19.24 9.96
CA ILE A 313 20.13 -20.08 8.78
C ILE A 313 21.63 -20.14 8.49
N TYR A 314 22.30 -18.98 8.50
CA TYR A 314 23.73 -18.88 8.23
C TYR A 314 24.57 -19.72 9.19
N PHE A 315 24.39 -19.52 10.50
CA PHE A 315 25.18 -20.22 11.49
C PHE A 315 24.82 -21.70 11.57
N LYS A 316 23.58 -22.10 11.31
CA LYS A 316 23.22 -23.52 11.24
C LYS A 316 23.89 -24.23 10.05
N ILE A 317 23.99 -23.56 8.90
CA ILE A 317 24.76 -24.08 7.77
C ILE A 317 26.24 -24.15 8.15
N ALA A 318 26.79 -23.09 8.76
CA ALA A 318 28.20 -23.07 9.17
C ALA A 318 28.52 -24.19 10.18
N GLN A 319 27.73 -24.36 11.23
CA GLN A 319 27.86 -25.43 12.21
C GLN A 319 27.89 -26.81 11.56
N HIS A 320 26.96 -27.06 10.62
CA HIS A 320 26.89 -28.33 9.91
C HIS A 320 28.16 -28.63 9.09
N PHE A 321 28.67 -27.63 8.36
CA PHE A 321 29.87 -27.81 7.53
C PHE A 321 31.14 -27.89 8.37
N LEU A 322 31.25 -27.11 9.44
CA LEU A 322 32.41 -27.06 10.33
C LEU A 322 32.42 -28.19 11.38
N GLY A 323 31.37 -29.01 11.44
CA GLY A 323 31.27 -30.12 12.41
C GLY A 323 31.10 -29.66 13.86
N LEU A 324 30.52 -28.48 14.08
CA LEU A 324 30.25 -27.90 15.39
C LEU A 324 28.81 -28.27 15.78
N ASN A 325 28.60 -28.82 16.97
CA ASN A 325 27.27 -29.17 17.49
C ASN A 325 26.70 -28.04 18.35
#